data_AF-A0A2G9I6Y4-F1
#
_entry.id   AF-A0A2G9I6Y4-F1
#
_cell.length_a   1.000
_cell.length_b   1.000
_cell.length_c   1.000
_cell.angle_alpha   90.00
_cell.angle_beta   90.00
_cell.angle_gamma   90.00
#
_symmetry.space_group_name_H-M   'P 1'
#
loop_
_entity.id
_entity.type
_entity.pdbx_description
1 polymer ?
#
loop_
_entity_poly.entity_id
_entity_poly.type
_entity_poly.pdbx_seq_one_letter_code
_entity_poly.pdbx_strand_id
1 'polypeptide(L)'
;MIGEEEEEDARIPISQRPEWADVRPVPQDDGPNPVVPIAYTDEFSETMDYFRAVYLADERSPRALQLTKEAIFLNSGNYTVWQFRRLILEALNADLCAELNFVNQIARENSKNYQIWHHRRWVAEKLGSEVASKELEFTKEIFSQDAKNYHAWSHRQWVLQALGGWEDELAFCDELLEDDIFNNSAWNQRYFVVTRSPLLGGLDAMRDSEVAYAVKAILAKPENESPWRYLRGLYKNDIKSLVNDPRVASVCLDVLTDKRNLVHALNMLLDLLCNDYQPSNEMKDAVDGVAPESNPPGTNLVERVCSVLIMVDPIRANYWEWRKSTVCVQD
;
A
#
# COMPACT_ATOMS: atom_id res chain seq x y z
N MET A 1 38.28 4.95 6.48
CA MET A 1 38.98 5.08 7.77
C MET A 1 38.03 4.55 8.83
N ILE A 2 38.45 3.48 9.50
CA ILE A 2 37.95 2.94 10.78
C ILE A 2 36.42 2.78 10.86
N GLY A 3 35.91 1.68 10.30
CA GLY A 3 34.64 1.12 10.75
C GLY A 3 34.97 0.25 11.96
N GLU A 4 34.44 0.61 13.11
CA GLU A 4 34.46 -0.20 14.33
C GLU A 4 33.73 -1.52 14.01
N GLU A 5 34.48 -2.62 13.97
CA GLU A 5 33.92 -3.95 14.14
C GLU A 5 33.34 -3.98 15.57
N GLU A 6 32.02 -3.89 15.69
CA GLU A 6 31.36 -4.28 16.94
C GLU A 6 31.79 -5.72 17.22
N GLU A 7 32.56 -5.94 18.28
CA GLU A 7 32.81 -7.28 18.82
C GLU A 7 31.44 -7.94 19.04
N GLU A 8 31.08 -8.93 18.22
CA GLU A 8 29.98 -9.85 18.51
C GLU A 8 30.31 -10.53 19.84
N ASP A 9 29.81 -9.96 20.94
CA ASP A 9 29.91 -10.58 22.26
C ASP A 9 29.28 -11.97 22.13
N ALA A 10 30.10 -13.01 22.32
CA ALA A 10 29.74 -14.38 21.97
C ALA A 10 28.48 -14.80 22.74
N ARG A 11 27.36 -14.95 22.02
CA ARG A 11 26.06 -15.33 22.61
C ARG A 11 26.23 -16.61 23.42
N ILE A 12 25.91 -16.56 24.72
CA ILE A 12 25.96 -17.73 25.61
C ILE A 12 24.77 -18.66 25.28
N PRO A 13 25.00 -19.95 24.96
CA PRO A 13 23.95 -20.93 24.71
C PRO A 13 22.96 -21.02 25.87
N ILE A 14 21.68 -21.23 25.58
CA ILE A 14 20.61 -21.21 26.62
C ILE A 14 20.85 -22.32 27.65
N SER A 15 21.35 -23.48 27.21
CA SER A 15 21.72 -24.60 28.08
C SER A 15 22.83 -24.29 29.10
N GLN A 16 23.62 -23.24 28.88
CA GLN A 16 24.70 -22.81 29.79
C GLN A 16 24.28 -21.68 30.74
N ARG A 17 23.08 -21.13 30.56
CA ARG A 17 22.56 -20.04 31.38
C ARG A 17 21.97 -20.60 32.69
N PRO A 18 22.47 -20.19 33.86
CA PRO A 18 22.00 -20.73 35.15
C PRO A 18 20.49 -20.58 35.38
N GLU A 19 19.90 -19.50 34.87
CA GLU A 19 18.47 -19.22 34.97
C GLU A 19 17.58 -20.11 34.07
N TRP A 20 18.18 -21.04 33.30
CA TRP A 20 17.47 -22.03 32.47
C TRP A 20 17.69 -23.48 32.93
N ALA A 21 18.44 -23.69 34.02
CA ALA A 21 18.81 -25.02 34.51
C ALA A 21 17.62 -25.87 34.98
N ASP A 22 16.49 -25.24 35.33
CA ASP A 22 15.23 -25.89 35.71
C ASP A 22 14.35 -26.28 34.51
N VAL A 23 14.66 -25.80 33.30
CA VAL A 23 13.85 -26.02 32.11
C VAL A 23 14.48 -27.12 31.27
N ARG A 24 13.69 -28.17 31.00
CA ARG A 24 14.09 -29.22 30.05
C ARG A 24 13.67 -28.82 28.62
N PRO A 25 14.59 -28.66 27.66
CA PRO A 25 14.25 -28.34 26.27
C PRO A 25 13.36 -29.43 25.65
N VAL A 26 12.44 -29.03 24.77
CA VAL A 26 11.51 -29.93 24.07
C VAL A 26 11.82 -29.92 22.57
N PRO A 27 12.43 -30.99 22.02
CA PRO A 27 12.73 -31.11 20.60
C PRO A 27 11.49 -30.98 19.70
N GLN A 28 11.71 -30.53 18.46
CA GLN A 28 10.68 -30.62 17.43
C GLN A 28 10.43 -32.09 17.06
N ASP A 29 9.16 -32.50 17.03
CA ASP A 29 8.76 -33.83 16.55
C ASP A 29 8.22 -33.73 15.12
N ASP A 30 9.08 -33.96 14.13
CA ASP A 30 8.70 -34.04 12.70
C ASP A 30 8.30 -35.47 12.28
N GLY A 31 8.14 -36.38 13.25
CA GLY A 31 7.84 -37.79 13.03
C GLY A 31 9.02 -38.62 12.51
N PRO A 32 8.81 -39.93 12.29
CA PRO A 32 9.88 -40.85 11.89
C PRO A 32 10.34 -40.69 10.44
N ASN A 33 9.56 -40.02 9.59
CA ASN A 33 9.87 -39.80 8.17
C ASN A 33 9.50 -38.35 7.81
N PRO A 34 10.35 -37.37 8.18
CA PRO A 34 10.01 -35.96 8.02
C PRO A 34 9.91 -35.57 6.54
N VAL A 35 8.90 -34.77 6.22
CA VAL A 35 8.77 -34.10 4.92
C VAL A 35 9.18 -32.64 5.07
N VAL A 36 9.90 -32.11 4.08
CA VAL A 36 10.51 -30.76 4.09
C VAL A 36 11.31 -30.41 5.37
N PRO A 37 12.16 -31.32 5.89
CA PRO A 37 12.97 -31.02 7.07
C PRO A 37 13.94 -29.86 6.76
N ILE A 38 14.03 -28.92 7.69
CA ILE A 38 14.97 -27.81 7.60
C ILE A 38 16.22 -28.21 8.40
N ALA A 39 17.39 -28.10 7.77
CA ALA A 39 18.66 -28.25 8.45
C ALA A 39 18.96 -26.97 9.27
N TYR A 40 18.36 -26.88 10.45
CA TYR A 40 18.52 -25.74 11.36
C TYR A 40 19.96 -25.62 11.88
N THR A 41 20.36 -24.40 12.24
CA THR A 41 21.57 -24.20 13.06
C THR A 41 21.33 -24.72 14.48
N ASP A 42 22.42 -25.00 15.20
CA ASP A 42 22.35 -25.41 16.62
C ASP A 42 21.65 -24.35 17.48
N GLU A 43 21.95 -23.08 17.21
CA GLU A 43 21.33 -21.92 17.88
C GLU A 43 19.81 -21.85 17.65
N PHE A 44 19.35 -22.06 16.42
CA PHE A 44 17.93 -22.07 16.09
C PHE A 44 17.24 -23.23 16.80
N SER A 45 17.83 -24.42 16.73
CA SER A 45 17.29 -25.64 17.34
C SER A 45 17.17 -25.48 18.85
N GLU A 46 18.24 -25.04 19.52
CA GLU A 46 18.24 -24.82 20.97
C GLU A 46 17.19 -23.77 21.37
N THR A 47 17.17 -22.61 20.70
CA THR A 47 16.20 -21.54 21.01
C THR A 47 14.76 -22.03 20.88
N MET A 48 14.45 -22.76 19.81
CA MET A 48 13.10 -23.27 19.58
C MET A 48 12.74 -24.44 20.49
N ASP A 49 13.70 -25.25 20.93
CA ASP A 49 13.48 -26.31 21.92
C ASP A 49 13.10 -25.73 23.29
N TYR A 50 13.81 -24.69 23.73
CA TYR A 50 13.46 -23.96 24.95
C TYR A 50 12.14 -23.21 24.79
N PHE A 51 11.86 -22.64 23.61
CA PHE A 51 10.58 -21.97 23.34
C PHE A 51 9.42 -22.95 23.48
N ARG A 52 9.53 -24.15 22.88
CA ARG A 52 8.54 -25.22 23.03
C ARG A 52 8.32 -25.60 24.49
N ALA A 53 9.39 -25.71 25.27
CA ALA A 53 9.31 -26.03 26.70
C ALA A 53 8.49 -24.98 27.49
N VAL A 54 8.82 -23.70 27.36
CA VAL A 54 8.10 -22.62 28.08
C VAL A 54 6.68 -22.42 27.56
N TYR A 55 6.47 -22.61 26.26
CA TYR A 55 5.16 -22.52 25.63
C TYR A 55 4.21 -23.61 26.15
N LEU A 56 4.68 -24.87 26.23
CA LEU A 56 3.90 -25.98 26.78
C LEU A 56 3.60 -25.83 28.27
N ALA A 57 4.48 -25.17 29.02
CA ALA A 57 4.27 -24.87 30.43
C ALA A 57 3.39 -23.62 30.69
N ASP A 58 3.02 -22.87 29.64
CA ASP A 58 2.43 -21.51 29.73
C ASP A 58 3.22 -20.60 30.69
N GLU A 59 4.55 -20.66 30.63
CA GLU A 59 5.40 -19.88 31.52
C GLU A 59 5.43 -18.40 31.11
N ARG A 60 4.78 -17.53 31.89
CA ARG A 60 4.72 -16.09 31.65
C ARG A 60 5.67 -15.32 32.55
N SER A 61 6.97 -15.46 32.26
CA SER A 61 8.06 -14.88 33.06
C SER A 61 8.91 -13.88 32.26
N PRO A 62 9.72 -13.04 32.92
CA PRO A 62 10.68 -12.17 32.24
C PRO A 62 11.68 -12.94 31.36
N ARG A 63 12.13 -14.13 31.79
CA ARG A 63 13.03 -14.97 30.97
C ARG A 63 12.33 -15.52 29.73
N ALA A 64 11.05 -15.89 29.83
CA ALA A 64 10.26 -16.30 28.67
C ALA A 64 10.08 -15.13 27.69
N LEU A 65 9.84 -13.91 28.19
CA LEU A 65 9.78 -12.71 27.34
C LEU A 65 11.10 -12.50 26.58
N GLN A 66 12.24 -12.62 27.26
CA GLN A 66 13.55 -12.51 26.62
C GLN A 66 13.80 -13.64 25.60
N LEU A 67 13.38 -14.86 25.89
CA LEU A 67 13.48 -15.98 24.94
C LEU A 67 12.64 -15.73 23.68
N THR A 68 11.43 -15.16 23.80
CA THR A 68 10.65 -14.82 22.60
C THR A 68 11.34 -13.77 21.73
N LYS A 69 12.12 -12.85 22.33
CA LYS A 69 12.94 -11.89 21.58
C LYS A 69 14.00 -12.63 20.75
N GLU A 70 14.74 -13.55 21.37
CA GLU A 70 15.74 -14.38 20.67
C GLU A 70 15.12 -15.23 19.54
N ALA A 71 13.96 -15.85 19.80
CA ALA A 71 13.24 -16.63 18.78
C ALA A 71 12.73 -15.76 17.61
N ILE A 72 12.30 -14.52 17.87
CA ILE A 72 11.85 -13.58 16.82
C ILE A 72 13.01 -13.11 15.96
N PHE A 73 14.19 -12.88 16.53
CA PHE A 73 15.37 -12.54 15.72
C PHE A 73 15.78 -13.67 14.78
N LEU A 74 15.62 -14.93 15.23
CA LEU A 74 15.90 -16.11 14.40
C LEU A 74 14.83 -16.35 13.32
N ASN A 75 13.55 -16.09 13.63
CA ASN A 75 12.45 -16.19 12.68
C ASN A 75 11.30 -15.26 13.05
N SER A 76 11.34 -14.04 12.50
CA SER A 76 10.31 -13.03 12.72
C SER A 76 8.95 -13.41 12.11
N GLY A 77 8.89 -14.42 11.24
CA GLY A 77 7.65 -14.94 10.65
C GLY A 77 6.87 -15.90 11.54
N ASN A 78 7.43 -16.32 12.69
CA ASN A 78 6.78 -17.28 13.57
C ASN A 78 5.65 -16.64 14.40
N TYR A 79 4.41 -16.72 13.90
CA TYR A 79 3.24 -16.12 14.53
C TYR A 79 2.91 -16.68 15.92
N THR A 80 3.28 -17.93 16.22
CA THR A 80 3.07 -18.54 17.54
C THR A 80 3.91 -17.86 18.60
N VAL A 81 5.17 -17.55 18.28
CA VAL A 81 6.07 -16.80 19.18
C VAL A 81 5.50 -15.41 19.45
N TRP A 82 5.02 -14.70 18.42
CA TRP A 82 4.39 -13.39 18.60
C TRP A 82 3.12 -13.43 19.45
N GLN A 83 2.28 -14.44 19.26
CA GLN A 83 1.09 -14.61 20.08
C GLN A 83 1.45 -14.86 21.54
N PHE A 84 2.41 -15.74 21.80
CA PHE A 84 2.86 -16.02 23.17
C PHE A 84 3.51 -14.80 23.81
N ARG A 85 4.33 -14.05 23.05
CA ARG A 85 4.93 -12.78 23.50
C ARG A 85 3.87 -11.79 23.98
N ARG A 86 2.76 -11.61 23.26
CA ARG A 86 1.65 -10.74 23.69
C ARG A 86 1.04 -11.19 25.02
N LEU A 87 0.83 -12.49 25.21
CA LEU A 87 0.32 -13.04 26.46
C LEU A 87 1.28 -12.79 27.64
N ILE A 88 2.59 -12.91 27.40
CA ILE A 88 3.60 -12.61 28.41
C ILE A 88 3.63 -11.11 28.73
N LEU A 89 3.62 -10.24 27.73
CA LEU A 89 3.61 -8.77 27.92
C LEU A 89 2.42 -8.33 28.77
N GLU A 90 1.23 -8.88 28.53
CA GLU A 90 0.04 -8.60 29.34
C GLU A 90 0.17 -9.13 30.77
N ALA A 91 0.62 -10.38 30.94
CA ALA A 91 0.75 -10.99 32.26
C ALA A 91 1.79 -10.28 33.14
N LEU A 92 2.85 -9.75 32.53
CA LEU A 92 3.89 -9.00 33.23
C LEU A 92 3.56 -7.51 33.40
N ASN A 93 2.47 -7.01 32.80
CA ASN A 93 2.18 -5.59 32.69
C ASN A 93 3.42 -4.80 32.20
N ALA A 94 4.04 -5.30 31.13
CA ALA A 94 5.30 -4.78 30.62
C ALA A 94 5.14 -3.37 30.01
N ASP A 95 6.25 -2.63 29.95
CA ASP A 95 6.30 -1.32 29.31
C ASP A 95 6.12 -1.44 27.78
N LEU A 96 4.96 -1.05 27.30
CA LEU A 96 4.61 -1.09 25.88
C LEU A 96 5.34 -0.02 25.04
N CYS A 97 5.84 1.07 25.64
CA CYS A 97 6.70 2.01 24.94
C CYS A 97 8.06 1.38 24.63
N ALA A 98 8.62 0.63 25.59
CA ALA A 98 9.82 -0.16 25.35
C ALA A 98 9.58 -1.26 24.29
N GLU A 99 8.40 -1.86 24.27
CA GLU A 99 8.02 -2.84 23.25
C GLU A 99 7.95 -2.23 21.84
N LEU A 100 7.42 -1.01 21.67
CA LEU A 100 7.48 -0.32 20.37
C LEU A 100 8.92 -0.13 19.87
N ASN A 101 9.86 0.17 20.76
CA ASN A 101 11.28 0.30 20.40
C ASN A 101 11.87 -1.04 19.94
N PHE A 102 11.50 -2.14 20.59
CA PHE A 102 11.87 -3.48 20.14
C PHE A 102 11.32 -3.78 18.73
N VAL A 103 10.05 -3.46 18.48
CA VAL A 103 9.43 -3.65 17.16
C VAL A 103 10.09 -2.77 16.10
N ASN A 104 10.45 -1.53 16.42
CA ASN A 104 11.19 -0.63 15.53
C ASN A 104 12.50 -1.28 15.06
N GLN A 105 13.25 -1.90 15.98
CA GLN A 105 14.53 -2.54 15.66
C GLN A 105 14.35 -3.64 14.60
N ILE A 106 13.36 -4.52 14.77
CA ILE A 106 13.13 -5.64 13.86
C ILE A 106 12.55 -5.15 12.52
N ALA A 107 11.68 -4.16 12.56
CA ALA A 107 10.99 -3.65 11.38
C ALA A 107 11.94 -3.00 10.36
N ARG A 108 13.08 -2.45 10.80
CA ARG A 108 14.10 -1.87 9.90
C ARG A 108 14.69 -2.93 8.96
N GLU A 109 14.93 -4.13 9.46
CA GLU A 109 15.49 -5.24 8.67
C GLU A 109 14.41 -6.10 8.00
N ASN A 110 13.19 -6.12 8.56
CA ASN A 110 12.12 -7.03 8.17
C ASN A 110 10.79 -6.31 7.87
N SER A 111 10.83 -5.18 7.17
CA SER A 111 9.67 -4.32 6.91
C SER A 111 8.55 -4.97 6.08
N LYS A 112 8.78 -6.17 5.50
CA LYS A 112 7.81 -6.95 4.71
C LYS A 112 7.30 -8.19 5.44
N ASN A 113 7.17 -8.11 6.77
CA ASN A 113 6.70 -9.18 7.64
C ASN A 113 5.34 -8.84 8.28
N TYR A 114 4.32 -9.67 8.05
CA TYR A 114 2.96 -9.46 8.56
C TYR A 114 2.88 -9.41 10.09
N GLN A 115 3.62 -10.28 10.78
CA GLN A 115 3.55 -10.41 12.23
C GLN A 115 4.11 -9.17 12.94
N ILE A 116 5.15 -8.55 12.40
CA ILE A 116 5.72 -7.30 12.92
C ILE A 116 4.68 -6.18 12.88
N TRP A 117 4.05 -5.96 11.73
CA TRP A 117 3.03 -4.90 11.58
C TRP A 117 1.80 -5.17 12.43
N HIS A 118 1.35 -6.43 12.50
CA HIS A 118 0.23 -6.80 13.36
C HIS A 118 0.55 -6.61 14.85
N HIS A 119 1.75 -7.00 15.29
CA HIS A 119 2.18 -6.80 16.67
C HIS A 119 2.35 -5.32 17.00
N ARG A 120 2.95 -4.53 16.10
CA ARG A 120 3.05 -3.08 16.24
C ARG A 120 1.69 -2.44 16.46
N ARG A 121 0.72 -2.77 15.62
CA ARG A 121 -0.66 -2.32 15.73
C ARG A 121 -1.26 -2.69 17.08
N TRP A 122 -1.11 -3.93 17.53
CA TRP A 122 -1.60 -4.35 18.85
C TRP A 122 -0.99 -3.54 20.00
N VAL A 123 0.31 -3.23 19.94
CA VAL A 123 0.97 -2.39 20.95
C VAL A 123 0.42 -0.96 20.91
N ALA A 124 0.32 -0.37 19.72
CA ALA A 124 -0.20 0.99 19.52
C ALA A 124 -1.68 1.12 19.93
N GLU A 125 -2.52 0.11 19.66
CA GLU A 125 -3.92 0.05 20.11
C GLU A 125 -4.04 0.14 21.62
N LYS A 126 -3.15 -0.53 22.37
CA LYS A 126 -3.14 -0.48 23.83
C LYS A 126 -2.61 0.85 24.39
N LEU A 127 -1.69 1.51 23.69
CA LEU A 127 -1.14 2.81 24.06
C LEU A 127 -2.09 3.97 23.73
N GLY A 128 -2.99 3.79 22.76
CA GLY A 128 -4.03 4.78 22.42
C GLY A 128 -3.53 5.93 21.53
N SER A 129 -4.30 7.01 21.46
CA SER A 129 -4.08 8.11 20.51
C SER A 129 -2.77 8.88 20.72
N GLU A 130 -2.17 8.79 21.90
CA GLU A 130 -0.92 9.49 22.25
C GLU A 130 0.27 9.07 21.39
N VAL A 131 0.22 7.87 20.78
CA VAL A 131 1.29 7.38 19.88
C VAL A 131 1.02 7.67 18.41
N ALA A 132 -0.12 8.24 18.03
CA ALA A 132 -0.48 8.47 16.62
C ALA A 132 0.64 9.17 15.84
N SER A 133 1.15 10.30 16.35
CA SER A 133 2.24 11.04 15.70
C SER A 133 3.52 10.21 15.55
N LYS A 134 3.88 9.41 16.56
CA LYS A 134 5.06 8.53 16.50
C LYS A 134 4.89 7.43 15.44
N GLU A 135 3.69 6.89 15.31
CA GLU A 135 3.38 5.88 14.30
C GLU A 135 3.38 6.46 12.88
N LEU A 136 2.86 7.67 12.71
CA LEU A 136 2.93 8.39 11.44
C LEU A 136 4.38 8.71 11.06
N GLU A 137 5.22 9.19 11.99
CA GLU A 137 6.65 9.40 11.73
C GLU A 137 7.38 8.09 11.41
N PHE A 138 7.10 7.01 12.15
CA PHE A 138 7.66 5.69 11.83
C PHE A 138 7.34 5.23 10.41
N THR A 139 6.09 5.41 9.95
CA THR A 139 5.77 5.05 8.56
C THR A 139 6.49 5.93 7.54
N LYS A 140 6.78 7.21 7.84
CA LYS A 140 7.64 8.06 6.99
C LYS A 140 9.06 7.50 6.89
N GLU A 141 9.64 7.03 8.00
CA GLU A 141 10.96 6.37 8.00
C GLU A 141 10.99 5.10 7.15
N ILE A 142 9.88 4.36 7.08
CA ILE A 142 9.76 3.19 6.21
C ILE A 142 9.61 3.61 4.74
N PHE A 143 8.84 4.67 4.46
CA PHE A 143 8.66 5.16 3.09
C PHE A 143 9.92 5.76 2.48
N SER A 144 10.82 6.34 3.28
CA SER A 144 12.12 6.81 2.78
C SER A 144 13.02 5.68 2.26
N GLN A 145 12.74 4.43 2.66
CA GLN A 145 13.43 3.22 2.18
C GLN A 145 12.64 2.51 1.09
N ASP A 146 11.31 2.39 1.25
CA ASP A 146 10.38 1.79 0.29
C ASP A 146 9.05 2.54 0.31
N ALA A 147 8.94 3.56 -0.54
CA ALA A 147 7.75 4.42 -0.66
C ALA A 147 6.48 3.66 -1.07
N LYS A 148 6.60 2.40 -1.50
CA LYS A 148 5.49 1.54 -1.93
C LYS A 148 5.27 0.37 -0.98
N ASN A 149 5.86 0.38 0.22
CA ASN A 149 5.65 -0.65 1.23
C ASN A 149 4.16 -0.74 1.62
N TYR A 150 3.50 -1.82 1.19
CA TYR A 150 2.06 -2.01 1.37
C TYR A 150 1.64 -2.12 2.85
N HIS A 151 2.48 -2.73 3.68
CA HIS A 151 2.18 -2.86 5.10
C HIS A 151 2.25 -1.51 5.81
N ALA A 152 3.23 -0.68 5.48
CA ALA A 152 3.34 0.67 6.02
C ALA A 152 2.15 1.55 5.63
N TRP A 153 1.70 1.48 4.36
CA TRP A 153 0.49 2.18 3.92
C TRP A 153 -0.77 1.68 4.65
N SER A 154 -0.94 0.35 4.77
CA SER A 154 -2.06 -0.22 5.50
C SER A 154 -2.05 0.16 6.99
N HIS A 155 -0.87 0.18 7.62
CA HIS A 155 -0.71 0.61 9.01
C HIS A 155 -1.02 2.08 9.18
N ARG A 156 -0.50 2.95 8.31
CA ARG A 156 -0.77 4.40 8.33
C ARG A 156 -2.25 4.71 8.23
N GLN A 157 -2.98 4.07 7.30
CA GLN A 157 -4.43 4.23 7.20
C GLN A 157 -5.16 3.77 8.47
N TRP A 158 -4.73 2.66 9.07
CA TRP A 158 -5.28 2.21 10.33
C TRP A 158 -5.01 3.20 11.47
N VAL A 159 -3.78 3.73 11.60
CA VAL A 159 -3.42 4.75 12.62
C VAL A 159 -4.36 5.95 12.49
N LEU A 160 -4.55 6.47 11.29
CA LEU A 160 -5.44 7.61 11.04
C LEU A 160 -6.88 7.30 11.49
N GLN A 161 -7.40 6.13 11.15
CA GLN A 161 -8.78 5.75 11.49
C GLN A 161 -8.99 5.46 12.98
N ALA A 162 -8.03 4.81 13.64
CA ALA A 162 -8.18 4.32 15.00
C ALA A 162 -7.63 5.28 16.06
N LEU A 163 -6.54 5.98 15.75
CA LEU A 163 -5.78 6.80 16.69
C LEU A 163 -5.84 8.31 16.36
N GLY A 164 -6.12 8.69 15.11
CA GLY A 164 -6.19 10.09 14.66
C GLY A 164 -4.90 10.57 13.95
N GLY A 165 -4.64 11.87 13.97
CA GLY A 165 -3.50 12.50 13.28
C GLY A 165 -3.77 12.85 11.82
N TRP A 166 -4.99 13.31 11.51
CA TRP A 166 -5.43 13.63 10.15
C TRP A 166 -4.95 14.99 9.64
N GLU A 167 -4.52 15.87 10.54
CA GLU A 167 -4.32 17.30 10.31
C GLU A 167 -3.33 17.58 9.16
N ASP A 168 -2.23 16.84 9.12
CA ASP A 168 -1.14 17.04 8.16
C ASP A 168 -1.13 16.00 7.03
N GLU A 169 -2.08 15.05 7.02
CA GLU A 169 -2.01 13.89 6.13
C GLU A 169 -2.19 14.27 4.65
N LEU A 170 -3.04 15.26 4.36
CA LEU A 170 -3.21 15.72 2.97
C LEU A 170 -1.96 16.44 2.47
N ALA A 171 -1.32 17.25 3.32
CA ALA A 171 -0.06 17.92 3.01
C ALA A 171 1.09 16.90 2.81
N PHE A 172 1.09 15.82 3.59
CA PHE A 172 2.02 14.72 3.39
C PHE A 172 1.80 13.99 2.05
N CYS A 173 0.54 13.83 1.61
CA CYS A 173 0.27 13.34 0.25
C CYS A 173 0.82 14.29 -0.82
N ASP A 174 0.73 15.61 -0.61
CA ASP A 174 1.32 16.60 -1.53
C ASP A 174 2.84 16.44 -1.61
N GLU A 175 3.54 16.37 -0.47
CA GLU A 175 5.00 16.16 -0.41
C GLU A 175 5.44 14.93 -1.22
N LEU A 176 4.77 13.79 -1.02
CA LEU A 176 5.10 12.55 -1.72
C LEU A 176 4.84 12.62 -3.23
N LEU A 177 3.82 13.36 -3.66
CA LEU A 177 3.47 13.52 -5.08
C LEU A 177 4.31 14.59 -5.78
N GLU A 178 4.86 15.55 -5.03
CA GLU A 178 5.87 16.48 -5.52
C GLU A 178 7.21 15.76 -5.77
N ASP A 179 7.57 14.78 -4.93
CA ASP A 179 8.76 13.94 -5.12
C ASP A 179 8.59 12.91 -6.24
N ASP A 180 7.51 12.12 -6.20
CA ASP A 180 7.16 11.14 -7.24
C ASP A 180 5.67 11.17 -7.57
N ILE A 181 5.33 11.92 -8.62
CA ILE A 181 3.96 12.00 -9.14
C ILE A 181 3.43 10.65 -9.65
N PHE A 182 4.29 9.68 -9.98
CA PHE A 182 3.91 8.32 -10.39
C PHE A 182 3.67 7.37 -9.22
N ASN A 183 3.76 7.86 -7.97
CA ASN A 183 3.49 7.06 -6.79
C ASN A 183 1.97 6.82 -6.60
N ASN A 184 1.47 5.73 -7.19
CA ASN A 184 0.06 5.33 -7.05
C ASN A 184 -0.38 5.13 -5.58
N SER A 185 0.53 4.75 -4.68
CA SER A 185 0.19 4.60 -3.25
C SER A 185 -0.12 5.95 -2.61
N ALA A 186 0.61 7.01 -2.97
CA ALA A 186 0.32 8.37 -2.54
C ALA A 186 -1.00 8.90 -3.11
N TRP A 187 -1.31 8.63 -4.40
CA TRP A 187 -2.63 8.94 -4.98
C TRP A 187 -3.78 8.21 -4.28
N ASN A 188 -3.59 6.93 -3.95
CA ASN A 188 -4.56 6.16 -3.19
C ASN A 188 -4.73 6.72 -1.77
N GLN A 189 -3.63 7.10 -1.11
CA GLN A 189 -3.69 7.74 0.20
C GLN A 189 -4.44 9.07 0.13
N ARG A 190 -4.17 9.91 -0.88
CA ARG A 190 -4.89 11.17 -1.08
C ARG A 190 -6.39 10.94 -1.19
N TYR A 191 -6.81 9.94 -1.97
CA TYR A 191 -8.23 9.57 -2.09
C TYR A 191 -8.81 9.10 -0.75
N PHE A 192 -8.06 8.29 -0.02
CA PHE A 192 -8.44 7.84 1.31
C PHE A 192 -8.63 9.03 2.27
N VAL A 193 -7.70 9.99 2.31
CA VAL A 193 -7.78 11.18 3.15
C VAL A 193 -9.00 12.02 2.79
N VAL A 194 -9.18 12.33 1.51
CA VAL A 194 -10.31 13.13 1.02
C VAL A 194 -11.65 12.47 1.37
N THR A 195 -11.74 11.14 1.33
CA THR A 195 -13.01 10.42 1.55
C THR A 195 -13.26 9.96 2.98
N ARG A 196 -12.22 9.84 3.81
CA ARG A 196 -12.31 9.25 5.16
C ARG A 196 -11.97 10.23 6.28
N SER A 197 -11.22 11.31 5.99
CA SER A 197 -10.89 12.30 7.01
C SER A 197 -12.16 12.94 7.57
N PRO A 198 -12.35 12.96 8.89
CA PRO A 198 -13.47 13.66 9.51
C PRO A 198 -13.35 15.19 9.37
N LEU A 199 -12.19 15.71 8.93
CA LEU A 199 -11.89 17.14 8.86
C LEU A 199 -12.25 17.78 7.50
N LEU A 200 -12.39 16.99 6.44
CA LEU A 200 -12.45 17.49 5.06
C LEU A 200 -13.85 17.51 4.44
N GLY A 201 -14.87 16.96 5.12
CA GLY A 201 -16.24 16.95 4.60
C GLY A 201 -16.50 16.02 3.41
N GLY A 202 -15.54 15.17 3.04
CA GLY A 202 -15.70 14.16 2.00
C GLY A 202 -15.61 14.72 0.57
N LEU A 203 -16.04 13.91 -0.40
CA LEU A 203 -16.01 14.28 -1.82
C LEU A 203 -16.84 15.54 -2.10
N ASP A 204 -17.97 15.73 -1.44
CA ASP A 204 -18.86 16.86 -1.75
C ASP A 204 -18.20 18.22 -1.45
N ALA A 205 -17.36 18.29 -0.42
CA ALA A 205 -16.61 19.50 -0.09
C ALA A 205 -15.33 19.63 -0.91
N MET A 206 -14.64 18.52 -1.18
CA MET A 206 -13.28 18.55 -1.75
C MET A 206 -13.23 18.39 -3.28
N ARG A 207 -14.32 17.98 -3.93
CA ARG A 207 -14.31 17.62 -5.36
C ARG A 207 -13.73 18.71 -6.25
N ASP A 208 -14.11 19.97 -6.04
CA ASP A 208 -13.67 21.06 -6.91
C ASP A 208 -12.15 21.26 -6.89
N SER A 209 -11.55 21.36 -5.70
CA SER A 209 -10.11 21.52 -5.54
C SER A 209 -9.34 20.29 -6.01
N GLU A 210 -9.86 19.08 -5.73
CA GLU A 210 -9.21 17.82 -6.10
C GLU A 210 -9.26 17.54 -7.60
N VAL A 211 -10.34 17.95 -8.28
CA VAL A 211 -10.40 17.92 -9.76
C VAL A 211 -9.37 18.87 -10.35
N ALA A 212 -9.26 20.10 -9.83
CA ALA A 212 -8.25 21.05 -10.29
C ALA A 212 -6.82 20.51 -10.09
N TYR A 213 -6.56 19.87 -8.96
CA TYR A 213 -5.28 19.22 -8.66
C TYR A 213 -4.98 18.07 -9.64
N ALA A 214 -5.95 17.17 -9.86
CA ALA A 214 -5.80 16.04 -10.77
C ALA A 214 -5.56 16.50 -12.23
N VAL A 215 -6.31 17.50 -12.69
CA VAL A 215 -6.14 18.09 -14.04
C VAL A 215 -4.75 18.70 -14.19
N LYS A 216 -4.26 19.45 -13.20
CA LYS A 216 -2.88 19.98 -13.21
C LYS A 216 -1.84 18.86 -13.32
N ALA A 217 -2.01 17.77 -12.57
CA ALA A 217 -1.12 16.62 -12.61
C ALA A 217 -1.15 15.89 -13.97
N ILE A 218 -2.33 15.73 -14.56
CA ILE A 218 -2.51 15.14 -15.91
C ILE A 218 -1.79 15.99 -16.96
N LEU A 219 -1.99 17.31 -16.96
CA LEU A 219 -1.36 18.20 -17.94
C LEU A 219 0.17 18.19 -17.82
N ALA A 220 0.70 18.01 -16.60
CA ALA A 220 2.14 17.91 -16.38
C ALA A 220 2.74 16.56 -16.85
N LYS A 221 1.99 15.46 -16.68
CA LYS A 221 2.43 14.08 -17.00
C LYS A 221 1.26 13.25 -17.57
N PRO A 222 0.85 13.44 -18.83
CA PRO A 222 -0.32 12.77 -19.39
C PRO A 222 -0.18 11.24 -19.50
N GLU A 223 1.04 10.73 -19.56
CA GLU A 223 1.38 9.30 -19.51
C GLU A 223 1.18 8.64 -18.14
N ASN A 224 1.03 9.43 -17.07
CA ASN A 224 0.84 8.89 -15.74
C ASN A 224 -0.63 8.48 -15.55
N GLU A 225 -0.90 7.18 -15.47
CA GLU A 225 -2.26 6.65 -15.28
C GLU A 225 -2.90 7.05 -13.94
N SER A 226 -2.09 7.29 -12.90
CA SER A 226 -2.56 7.50 -11.53
C SER A 226 -3.51 8.71 -11.38
N PRO A 227 -3.16 9.93 -11.84
CA PRO A 227 -4.06 11.07 -11.76
C PRO A 227 -5.33 10.93 -12.62
N TRP A 228 -5.28 10.21 -13.75
CA TRP A 228 -6.49 9.89 -14.53
C TRP A 228 -7.45 8.99 -13.75
N ARG A 229 -6.92 7.96 -13.09
CA ARG A 229 -7.71 7.07 -12.22
C ARG A 229 -8.24 7.81 -11.00
N TYR A 230 -7.43 8.69 -10.41
CA TYR A 230 -7.83 9.54 -9.30
C TYR A 230 -9.00 10.45 -9.69
N LEU A 231 -8.86 11.18 -10.81
CA LEU A 231 -9.92 12.04 -11.35
C LEU A 231 -11.23 11.27 -11.54
N ARG A 232 -11.19 10.08 -12.15
CA ARG A 232 -12.36 9.21 -12.29
C ARG A 232 -12.95 8.81 -10.93
N GLY A 233 -12.09 8.51 -9.96
CA GLY A 233 -12.48 8.13 -8.59
C GLY A 233 -13.22 9.22 -7.82
N LEU A 234 -12.95 10.51 -8.09
CA LEU A 234 -13.64 11.65 -7.47
C LEU A 234 -15.15 11.70 -7.80
N TYR A 235 -15.57 11.01 -8.85
CA TYR A 235 -16.95 10.87 -9.30
C TYR A 235 -17.51 9.47 -9.10
N LYS A 236 -16.95 8.70 -8.17
CA LYS A 236 -17.40 7.34 -7.88
C LYS A 236 -18.91 7.32 -7.60
N ASN A 237 -19.63 6.50 -8.36
CA ASN A 237 -21.09 6.37 -8.36
C ASN A 237 -21.89 7.59 -8.87
N ASP A 238 -21.22 8.58 -9.49
CA ASP A 238 -21.86 9.76 -10.08
C ASP A 238 -21.25 10.09 -11.46
N ILE A 239 -21.48 9.17 -12.41
CA ILE A 239 -20.97 9.31 -13.79
C ILE A 239 -21.55 10.54 -14.50
N LYS A 240 -22.76 10.98 -14.12
CA LYS A 240 -23.41 12.16 -14.72
C LYS A 240 -22.63 13.43 -14.36
N SER A 241 -22.18 13.57 -13.12
CA SER A 241 -21.33 14.70 -12.74
C SER A 241 -19.96 14.66 -13.43
N LEU A 242 -19.38 13.47 -13.65
CA LEU A 242 -18.13 13.35 -14.43
C LEU A 242 -18.32 13.87 -15.87
N VAL A 243 -19.41 13.45 -16.52
CA VAL A 243 -19.75 13.84 -17.89
C VAL A 243 -20.03 15.34 -18.02
N ASN A 244 -20.64 15.93 -17.00
CA ASN A 244 -21.01 17.34 -16.99
C ASN A 244 -19.89 18.28 -16.49
N ASP A 245 -18.78 17.77 -15.94
CA ASP A 245 -17.65 18.62 -15.55
C ASP A 245 -16.80 18.97 -16.79
N PRO A 246 -16.80 20.25 -17.23
CA PRO A 246 -16.13 20.65 -18.46
C PRO A 246 -14.61 20.48 -18.39
N ARG A 247 -14.01 20.44 -17.19
CA ARG A 247 -12.57 20.27 -17.00
C ARG A 247 -12.11 18.89 -17.42
N VAL A 248 -12.97 17.86 -17.26
CA VAL A 248 -12.66 16.48 -17.65
C VAL A 248 -12.58 16.36 -19.17
N ALA A 249 -13.55 16.93 -19.88
CA ALA A 249 -13.51 16.96 -21.34
C ALA A 249 -12.36 17.84 -21.87
N SER A 250 -12.12 19.00 -21.24
CA SER A 250 -11.04 19.91 -21.62
C SER A 250 -9.67 19.23 -21.51
N VAL A 251 -9.39 18.54 -20.40
CA VAL A 251 -8.08 17.89 -20.23
C VAL A 251 -7.88 16.74 -21.22
N CYS A 252 -8.94 16.02 -21.60
CA CYS A 252 -8.87 15.07 -22.70
C CYS A 252 -8.51 15.76 -24.03
N LEU A 253 -9.18 16.87 -24.36
CA LEU A 253 -8.92 17.62 -25.59
C LEU A 253 -7.48 18.14 -25.65
N ASP A 254 -6.98 18.71 -24.55
CA ASP A 254 -5.63 19.25 -24.47
C ASP A 254 -4.57 18.17 -24.76
N VAL A 255 -4.73 16.99 -24.15
CA VAL A 255 -3.82 15.85 -24.35
C VAL A 255 -3.93 15.26 -25.76
N LEU A 256 -5.13 15.14 -26.30
CA LEU A 256 -5.34 14.64 -27.68
C LEU A 256 -4.74 15.60 -28.71
N THR A 257 -4.83 16.90 -28.48
CA THR A 257 -4.29 17.94 -29.37
C THR A 257 -2.77 17.92 -29.41
N ASP A 258 -2.10 17.58 -28.31
CA ASP A 258 -0.64 17.36 -28.26
C ASP A 258 -0.19 16.07 -28.95
N LYS A 259 -1.13 15.20 -29.35
CA LYS A 259 -0.90 13.94 -30.10
C LYS A 259 0.09 12.96 -29.44
N ARG A 260 0.32 13.08 -28.13
CA ARG A 260 1.23 12.23 -27.34
C ARG A 260 0.50 11.63 -26.15
N ASN A 261 0.93 10.45 -25.72
CA ASN A 261 0.44 9.78 -24.51
C ASN A 261 -1.11 9.64 -24.45
N LEU A 262 -1.68 9.25 -25.59
CA LEU A 262 -3.12 9.35 -25.88
C LEU A 262 -3.99 8.34 -25.13
N VAL A 263 -3.40 7.23 -24.68
CA VAL A 263 -4.15 6.06 -24.17
C VAL A 263 -5.13 6.44 -23.06
N HIS A 264 -4.69 7.21 -22.07
CA HIS A 264 -5.53 7.55 -20.93
C HIS A 264 -6.59 8.60 -21.26
N ALA A 265 -6.25 9.59 -22.10
CA ALA A 265 -7.20 10.59 -22.58
C ALA A 265 -8.30 9.95 -23.46
N LEU A 266 -7.92 9.06 -24.37
CA LEU A 266 -8.86 8.29 -25.21
C LEU A 266 -9.74 7.36 -24.38
N ASN A 267 -9.18 6.69 -23.37
CA ASN A 267 -9.96 5.83 -22.48
C ASN A 267 -10.97 6.64 -21.64
N MET A 268 -10.56 7.80 -21.11
CA MET A 268 -11.48 8.71 -20.41
C MET A 268 -12.57 9.22 -21.36
N LEU A 269 -12.20 9.69 -22.56
CA LEU A 269 -13.16 10.15 -23.57
C LEU A 269 -14.14 9.04 -23.97
N LEU A 270 -13.67 7.80 -24.12
CA LEU A 270 -14.54 6.66 -24.40
C LEU A 270 -15.57 6.46 -23.29
N ASP A 271 -15.14 6.52 -22.02
CA ASP A 271 -16.06 6.45 -20.88
C ASP A 271 -17.07 7.62 -20.89
N LEU A 272 -16.67 8.84 -21.25
CA LEU A 272 -17.59 9.98 -21.41
C LEU A 272 -18.62 9.75 -22.52
N LEU A 273 -18.18 9.34 -23.71
CA LEU A 273 -19.04 9.11 -24.87
C LEU A 273 -20.05 7.98 -24.63
N CYS A 274 -19.65 6.93 -23.90
CA CYS A 274 -20.56 5.84 -23.51
C CYS A 274 -21.62 6.27 -22.48
N ASN A 275 -21.55 7.49 -21.95
CA ASN A 275 -22.46 8.03 -20.96
C ASN A 275 -23.05 9.38 -21.41
N ASP A 276 -23.45 9.45 -22.69
CA ASP A 276 -24.19 10.55 -23.32
C ASP A 276 -23.44 11.89 -23.45
N TYR A 277 -22.12 11.92 -23.25
CA TYR A 277 -21.32 13.13 -23.52
C TYR A 277 -21.45 13.56 -24.99
N GLN A 278 -21.75 14.84 -25.21
CA GLN A 278 -21.84 15.43 -26.54
C GLN A 278 -20.52 16.12 -26.90
N PRO A 279 -19.69 15.52 -27.77
CA PRO A 279 -18.38 16.06 -28.11
C PRO A 279 -18.50 17.31 -28.98
N SER A 280 -17.67 18.32 -28.68
CA SER A 280 -17.50 19.50 -29.53
C SER A 280 -16.85 19.14 -30.88
N ASN A 281 -16.86 20.07 -31.83
CA ASN A 281 -16.20 19.84 -33.11
C ASN A 281 -14.68 19.72 -32.95
N GLU A 282 -14.08 20.51 -32.06
CA GLU A 282 -12.65 20.44 -31.74
C GLU A 282 -12.26 19.06 -31.20
N MET A 283 -13.11 18.46 -30.36
CA MET A 283 -12.89 17.09 -29.86
C MET A 283 -12.94 16.05 -30.98
N LYS A 284 -13.89 16.19 -31.92
CA LYS A 284 -13.97 15.30 -33.09
C LYS A 284 -12.72 15.44 -33.96
N ASP A 285 -12.33 16.67 -34.25
CA ASP A 285 -11.14 16.99 -35.06
C ASP A 285 -9.85 16.48 -34.39
N ALA A 286 -9.74 16.56 -33.06
CA ALA A 286 -8.60 16.04 -32.31
C ALA A 286 -8.49 14.51 -32.41
N VAL A 287 -9.61 13.79 -32.29
CA VAL A 287 -9.66 12.33 -32.48
C VAL A 287 -9.34 11.96 -33.93
N ASP A 288 -9.93 12.65 -34.90
CA ASP A 288 -9.68 12.39 -36.33
C ASP A 288 -8.20 12.67 -36.69
N GLY A 289 -7.57 13.66 -36.05
CA GLY A 289 -6.17 13.99 -36.20
C GLY A 289 -5.18 12.94 -35.67
N VAL A 290 -5.65 11.96 -34.89
CA VAL A 290 -4.86 10.80 -34.40
C VAL A 290 -5.44 9.45 -34.89
N ALA A 291 -6.51 9.49 -35.68
CA ALA A 291 -7.17 8.33 -36.23
C ALA A 291 -6.41 7.73 -37.42
N PRO A 292 -6.47 6.40 -37.63
CA PRO A 292 -5.92 5.79 -38.83
C PRO A 292 -6.70 6.23 -40.08
N GLU A 293 -5.98 6.50 -41.18
CA GLU A 293 -6.56 6.92 -42.47
C GLU A 293 -7.55 5.89 -43.07
N SER A 294 -7.46 4.62 -42.63
CA SER A 294 -8.29 3.51 -43.10
C SER A 294 -9.67 3.43 -42.45
N ASN A 295 -10.05 4.36 -41.56
CA ASN A 295 -11.37 4.34 -40.94
C ASN A 295 -12.48 4.53 -42.00
N PRO A 296 -13.51 3.67 -42.03
CA PRO A 296 -14.61 3.78 -42.98
C PRO A 296 -15.35 5.12 -42.87
N PRO A 297 -15.79 5.73 -43.99
CA PRO A 297 -16.66 6.90 -43.95
C PRO A 297 -17.97 6.57 -43.23
N GLY A 298 -18.34 7.37 -42.23
CA GLY A 298 -19.56 7.17 -41.41
C GLY A 298 -19.36 6.44 -40.07
N THR A 299 -18.12 6.01 -39.74
CA THR A 299 -17.78 5.43 -38.41
C THR A 299 -18.19 6.41 -37.30
N ASN A 300 -18.88 5.96 -36.25
CA ASN A 300 -19.25 6.84 -35.14
C ASN A 300 -18.00 7.20 -34.29
N LEU A 301 -18.06 8.25 -33.46
CA LEU A 301 -16.87 8.71 -32.74
C LEU A 301 -16.34 7.65 -31.75
N VAL A 302 -17.21 6.85 -31.15
CA VAL A 302 -16.82 5.78 -30.22
C VAL A 302 -15.98 4.72 -30.93
N GLU A 303 -16.44 4.24 -32.09
CA GLU A 303 -15.70 3.29 -32.90
C GLU A 303 -14.35 3.83 -33.35
N ARG A 304 -14.27 5.13 -33.68
CA ARG A 304 -13.00 5.80 -34.01
C ARG A 304 -12.04 5.80 -32.82
N VAL A 305 -12.51 6.19 -31.64
CA VAL A 305 -11.70 6.17 -30.40
C VAL A 305 -11.19 4.76 -30.11
N CYS A 306 -12.04 3.74 -30.20
CA CYS A 306 -11.63 2.34 -30.03
C CYS A 306 -10.60 1.90 -31.08
N SER A 307 -10.78 2.27 -32.36
CA SER A 307 -9.79 1.98 -33.41
C SER A 307 -8.42 2.59 -33.09
N VAL A 308 -8.38 3.82 -32.57
CA VAL A 308 -7.12 4.45 -32.15
C VAL A 308 -6.52 3.70 -30.97
N LEU A 309 -7.32 3.36 -29.96
CA LEU A 309 -6.86 2.61 -28.78
C LEU A 309 -6.26 1.24 -29.15
N ILE A 310 -6.84 0.51 -30.10
CA ILE A 310 -6.27 -0.76 -30.61
C ILE A 310 -4.84 -0.55 -31.16
N MET A 311 -4.61 0.57 -31.85
CA MET A 311 -3.31 0.91 -32.43
C MET A 311 -2.30 1.39 -31.37
N VAL A 312 -2.71 2.29 -30.48
CA VAL A 312 -1.78 2.94 -29.52
C VAL A 312 -1.56 2.13 -28.24
N ASP A 313 -2.37 1.10 -27.99
CA ASP A 313 -2.32 0.27 -26.79
C ASP A 313 -2.49 -1.23 -27.15
N PRO A 314 -1.56 -1.79 -27.95
CA PRO A 314 -1.70 -3.11 -28.55
C PRO A 314 -1.77 -4.25 -27.52
N ILE A 315 -1.21 -4.05 -26.31
CA ILE A 315 -1.31 -5.01 -25.22
C ILE A 315 -2.76 -5.26 -24.77
N ARG A 316 -3.65 -4.26 -24.95
CA ARG A 316 -5.08 -4.33 -24.67
C ARG A 316 -5.94 -4.32 -25.94
N ALA A 317 -5.37 -4.62 -27.11
CA ALA A 317 -6.10 -4.63 -28.39
C ALA A 317 -7.40 -5.45 -28.33
N ASN A 318 -7.35 -6.68 -27.80
CA ASN A 318 -8.54 -7.52 -27.64
C ASN A 318 -9.61 -6.90 -26.73
N TYR A 319 -9.19 -6.16 -25.70
CA TYR A 319 -10.13 -5.45 -24.83
C TYR A 319 -10.79 -4.27 -25.56
N TRP A 320 -10.04 -3.54 -26.38
CA TRP A 320 -10.58 -2.45 -27.18
C TRP A 320 -11.47 -2.93 -28.33
N GLU A 321 -11.15 -4.06 -28.96
CA GLU A 321 -12.04 -4.73 -29.92
C GLU A 321 -13.36 -5.15 -29.26
N TRP A 322 -13.29 -5.72 -28.05
CA TRP A 322 -14.48 -6.06 -27.27
C TRP A 322 -15.30 -4.81 -26.88
N ARG A 323 -14.65 -3.73 -26.44
CA ARG A 323 -15.34 -2.44 -26.16
C ARG A 323 -16.02 -1.91 -27.42
N LYS A 324 -15.32 -1.93 -28.56
CA LYS A 324 -15.86 -1.51 -29.86
C LYS A 324 -17.13 -2.28 -30.22
N SER A 325 -17.12 -3.61 -30.10
CA SER A 325 -18.29 -4.42 -30.46
C SER A 325 -19.47 -4.27 -29.50
N THR A 326 -19.21 -3.97 -28.22
CA THR A 326 -20.26 -3.87 -27.19
C THR A 326 -21.00 -2.54 -27.24
N VAL A 327 -20.30 -1.43 -27.53
CA VAL A 327 -20.94 -0.10 -27.58
C VAL A 327 -21.83 0.04 -28.82
N CYS A 328 -21.52 -0.63 -29.92
CA CYS A 328 -22.32 -0.60 -31.15
C CYS A 328 -23.65 -1.37 -31.09
N VAL A 329 -23.95 -2.05 -29.97
CA VAL A 329 -25.18 -2.86 -29.81
C VAL A 329 -26.26 -2.10 -29.02
N GLN A 330 -25.95 -0.90 -28.50
CA GLN A 330 -26.87 -0.09 -27.69
C GLN A 330 -27.64 0.98 -28.47
N ASP A 331 -27.47 1.07 -29.80
CA ASP A 331 -28.21 1.97 -30.69
C ASP A 331 -29.49 1.34 -31.28
#